data_AF-A0A7W1I4P8-F1
#
_entry.id   AF-A0A7W1I4P8-F1
#
_cell.length_a   1.000
_cell.length_b   1.000
_cell.length_c   1.000
_cell.angle_alpha   90.00
_cell.angle_beta   90.00
_cell.angle_gamma   90.00
#
_symmetry.space_group_name_H-M   'P 1'
#
loop_
_entity.id
_entity.type
_entity.pdbx_description
1 polymer ?
#
loop_
_entity_poly.entity_id
_entity_poly.type
_entity_poly.pdbx_seq_one_letter_code
_entity_poly.pdbx_strand_id
1 'polypeptide(L)'
;FRFDDTSLGNLVFSGSYLLVGRDFNRAVDDYCVLLGLPAGLVENVTSGTDAHLVAIDADGRLLGSEEDIVDAKRKNRIKDIYLLRSRLTEADLTALQSAGAEELATQLAARQASVAINPRLASAIAQADLIIYAPGTQHSSLFPSYLTPGLSDAIAANLQAIKLLVTNIQADAEITGSSAVDIIERAVYYLKEKGRLAIPTPCLITHYLLNDPQHAESDTPYVPLGRLDSLEDPRLVRVGNYEDGVTGRHDATKILGPFVDAFVERWDAVQRVAVYFHDAGSTTKVVQSILEMVRGGIRDMPVEITIFHDGPAALEGSFVESIDVPVTRLEGALAQQDQQLRAALQAGGFDYVVLFESSGMYNGEDIANLASHLSLGRLDAVWGSRRLSVKDIHASYRLKYRHRTVFGAVSYVGSHALSLMYLALYGRYVSDTLSAARVVRTADALSLPCALNDKLVNQHLLSVLLRRKAEMFEVPVQFFSMAPDQVKRTTPLEGLRAATTALKARVR
;
A
#
# COMPACT_ATOMS: atom_id res chain seq x y z
N PHE A 1 -23.24 -37.83 31.53
CA PHE A 1 -23.06 -36.44 31.08
C PHE A 1 -23.40 -35.51 32.24
N ARG A 2 -22.56 -34.52 32.55
CA ARG A 2 -22.70 -33.61 33.70
C ARG A 2 -22.89 -32.18 33.19
N PHE A 3 -24.11 -31.65 33.30
CA PHE A 3 -24.47 -30.34 32.76
C PHE A 3 -23.82 -29.17 33.52
N ASP A 4 -23.44 -29.39 34.78
CA ASP A 4 -22.81 -28.40 35.65
C ASP A 4 -21.39 -28.00 35.22
N ASP A 5 -20.74 -28.81 34.37
CA ASP A 5 -19.38 -28.60 33.86
C ASP A 5 -19.37 -28.17 32.39
N THR A 6 -20.51 -27.74 31.83
CA THR A 6 -20.62 -27.36 30.42
C THR A 6 -20.88 -25.86 30.27
N SER A 7 -20.08 -25.19 29.42
CA SER A 7 -20.35 -23.80 29.01
C SER A 7 -21.74 -23.70 28.34
N LEU A 8 -22.55 -22.73 28.78
CA LEU A 8 -23.84 -22.46 28.17
C LEU A 8 -23.73 -22.19 26.67
N GLY A 9 -22.70 -21.45 26.24
CA GLY A 9 -22.43 -21.20 24.82
C GLY A 9 -22.20 -22.50 24.05
N ASN A 10 -21.48 -23.46 24.63
CA ASN A 10 -21.26 -24.76 24.00
C ASN A 10 -22.54 -25.58 23.89
N LEU A 11 -23.44 -25.50 24.87
CA LEU A 11 -24.75 -26.15 24.80
C LEU A 11 -25.61 -25.55 23.68
N VAL A 12 -25.64 -24.23 23.58
CA VAL A 12 -26.39 -23.51 22.52
C VAL A 12 -25.81 -23.85 21.15
N PHE A 13 -24.49 -23.77 20.98
CA PHE A 13 -23.82 -24.13 19.73
C PHE A 13 -24.04 -25.60 19.35
N SER A 14 -23.99 -26.52 20.34
CA SER A 14 -24.31 -27.94 20.11
C SER A 14 -25.76 -28.11 19.64
N GLY A 15 -26.69 -27.31 20.17
CA GLY A 15 -28.07 -27.24 19.70
C GLY A 15 -28.15 -26.82 18.22
N SER A 16 -27.49 -25.71 17.85
CA SER A 16 -27.37 -25.26 16.46
C SER A 16 -26.82 -26.37 15.56
N TYR A 17 -25.71 -27.00 15.96
CA TYR A 17 -25.10 -28.12 15.23
C TYR A 17 -26.07 -29.28 14.99
N LEU A 18 -26.86 -29.67 15.99
CA LEU A 18 -27.88 -30.70 15.82
C LEU A 18 -29.03 -30.25 14.90
N LEU A 19 -29.47 -28.99 15.00
CA LEU A 19 -30.56 -28.43 14.20
C LEU A 19 -30.21 -28.30 12.71
N VAL A 20 -28.96 -27.95 12.40
CA VAL A 20 -28.49 -27.83 11.00
C VAL A 20 -28.00 -29.14 10.39
N GLY A 21 -28.27 -30.27 11.05
CA GLY A 21 -27.98 -31.61 10.51
C GLY A 21 -26.54 -32.07 10.70
N ARG A 22 -25.89 -31.66 11.80
CA ARG A 22 -24.50 -31.98 12.14
C ARG A 22 -23.48 -31.46 11.13
N ASP A 23 -23.75 -30.28 10.59
CA ASP A 23 -22.82 -29.52 9.76
C ASP A 23 -22.20 -28.41 10.62
N PHE A 24 -20.89 -28.51 10.88
CA PHE A 24 -20.20 -27.60 11.79
C PHE A 24 -20.16 -26.17 11.23
N ASN A 25 -19.91 -26.00 9.93
CA ASN A 25 -19.77 -24.68 9.33
C ASN A 25 -21.12 -23.97 9.23
N ARG A 26 -22.20 -24.72 8.95
CA ARG A 26 -23.57 -24.17 9.05
C ARG A 26 -23.98 -23.86 10.49
N ALA A 27 -23.47 -24.59 11.47
CA ALA A 27 -23.71 -24.30 12.88
C ALA A 27 -23.03 -22.99 13.30
N VAL A 28 -21.84 -22.71 12.79
CA VAL A 28 -21.16 -21.41 12.96
C VAL A 28 -22.02 -20.28 12.38
N ASP A 29 -22.57 -20.44 11.17
CA ASP A 29 -23.44 -19.43 10.56
C ASP A 29 -24.71 -19.20 11.39
N ASP A 30 -25.39 -20.27 11.82
CA ASP A 30 -26.59 -20.21 12.66
C ASP A 30 -26.31 -19.51 14.00
N TYR A 31 -25.17 -19.83 14.62
CA TYR A 31 -24.74 -19.20 15.87
C TYR A 31 -24.36 -17.73 15.69
N CYS A 32 -23.75 -17.35 14.56
CA CYS A 32 -23.51 -15.95 14.22
C CYS A 32 -24.82 -15.18 14.07
N VAL A 33 -25.81 -15.76 13.37
CA VAL A 33 -27.14 -15.15 13.22
C VAL A 33 -27.82 -14.95 14.57
N LEU A 34 -27.74 -15.94 15.47
CA LEU A 34 -28.26 -15.83 16.84
C LEU A 34 -27.66 -14.62 17.60
N LEU A 35 -26.38 -14.33 17.36
CA LEU A 35 -25.65 -13.21 17.99
C LEU A 35 -25.78 -11.89 17.21
N GLY A 36 -26.51 -11.86 16.10
CA GLY A 36 -26.64 -10.68 15.24
C GLY A 36 -25.35 -10.34 14.46
N LEU A 37 -24.46 -11.30 14.28
CA LEU A 37 -23.22 -11.15 13.53
C LEU A 37 -23.44 -11.49 12.04
N PRO A 38 -22.76 -10.78 11.11
CA PRO A 38 -22.87 -11.08 9.70
C PRO A 38 -22.27 -12.45 9.36
N ALA A 39 -22.92 -13.16 8.44
CA ALA A 39 -22.41 -14.43 7.92
C ALA A 39 -21.02 -14.21 7.27
N GLY A 40 -20.12 -15.17 7.46
CA GLY A 40 -18.74 -15.09 6.96
C GLY A 40 -17.78 -14.24 7.80
N LEU A 41 -18.23 -13.63 8.90
CA LEU A 41 -17.34 -12.94 9.85
C LEU A 41 -16.45 -13.93 10.62
N VAL A 42 -17.03 -15.07 11.00
CA VAL A 42 -16.32 -16.16 11.68
C VAL A 42 -16.40 -17.38 10.77
N GLU A 43 -15.24 -17.93 10.42
CA GLU A 43 -15.12 -19.11 9.60
C GLU A 43 -14.29 -20.15 10.32
N ASN A 44 -14.73 -21.41 10.27
CA ASN A 44 -13.88 -22.53 10.62
C ASN A 44 -12.76 -22.65 9.58
N VAL A 45 -11.54 -23.00 10.02
CA VAL A 45 -10.39 -23.18 9.14
C VAL A 45 -10.58 -24.37 8.22
N THR A 46 -11.18 -25.45 8.73
CA THR A 46 -11.46 -26.65 7.95
C THR A 46 -12.84 -26.58 7.28
N SER A 47 -13.05 -27.40 6.27
CA SER A 47 -14.33 -27.63 5.59
C SER A 47 -15.41 -28.31 6.47
N GLY A 48 -15.21 -28.34 7.79
CA GLY A 48 -16.10 -28.97 8.77
C GLY A 48 -15.70 -30.39 9.17
N THR A 49 -14.63 -30.94 8.60
CA THR A 49 -14.07 -32.24 9.00
C THR A 49 -13.49 -32.16 10.40
N ASP A 50 -13.93 -33.07 11.27
CA ASP A 50 -13.41 -33.25 12.63
C ASP A 50 -12.01 -33.87 12.62
N ALA A 51 -11.18 -33.46 13.58
CA ALA A 51 -9.84 -33.99 13.78
C ALA A 51 -9.46 -33.91 15.26
N HIS A 52 -8.66 -34.88 15.71
CA HIS A 52 -8.25 -34.95 17.12
C HIS A 52 -6.77 -34.67 17.26
N LEU A 53 -6.45 -33.66 18.06
CA LEU A 53 -5.08 -33.23 18.31
C LEU A 53 -4.38 -34.14 19.31
N VAL A 54 -3.17 -34.56 18.95
CA VAL A 54 -2.21 -35.25 19.83
C VAL A 54 -0.81 -34.67 19.59
N ALA A 55 0.11 -34.90 20.52
CA ALA A 55 1.47 -34.39 20.41
C ALA A 55 2.53 -35.39 20.85
N ILE A 56 3.76 -35.15 20.40
CA ILE A 56 4.97 -35.76 20.93
C ILE A 56 5.74 -34.68 21.68
N ASP A 57 6.12 -34.93 22.93
CA ASP A 57 6.94 -34.01 23.72
C ASP A 57 8.44 -34.09 23.35
N ALA A 58 9.26 -33.23 23.95
CA ALA A 58 10.70 -33.17 23.71
C ALA A 58 11.44 -34.46 24.13
N ASP A 59 10.88 -35.22 25.07
CA ASP A 59 11.42 -36.51 25.52
C ASP A 59 10.97 -37.68 24.63
N GLY A 60 10.16 -37.41 23.60
CA GLY A 60 9.66 -38.40 22.66
C GLY A 60 8.42 -39.16 23.14
N ARG A 61 7.74 -38.66 24.18
CA ARG A 61 6.54 -39.30 24.76
C ARG A 61 5.27 -38.76 24.11
N LEU A 62 4.25 -39.62 24.09
CA LEU A 62 2.92 -39.29 23.58
C LEU A 62 2.11 -38.48 24.60
N LEU A 63 1.57 -37.34 24.15
CA LEU A 63 0.46 -36.61 24.77
C LEU A 63 -0.81 -36.93 23.96
N GLY A 64 -1.72 -37.70 24.56
CA GLY A 64 -2.80 -38.40 23.85
C GLY A 64 -4.04 -37.57 23.57
N SER A 65 -4.09 -36.34 24.10
CA SER A 65 -5.22 -35.43 23.98
C SER A 65 -4.76 -33.97 24.06
N GLU A 66 -5.63 -33.04 23.67
CA GLU A 66 -5.40 -31.60 23.84
C GLU A 66 -5.27 -31.21 25.32
N GLU A 67 -6.03 -31.85 26.21
CA GLU A 67 -5.92 -31.65 27.66
C GLU A 67 -4.52 -32.00 28.18
N ASP A 68 -3.93 -33.10 27.70
CA ASP A 68 -2.56 -33.50 28.06
C ASP A 68 -1.51 -32.49 27.56
N ILE A 69 -1.78 -31.78 26.46
CA ILE A 69 -0.89 -30.75 25.89
C ILE A 69 -0.89 -29.50 26.78
N VAL A 70 -2.08 -29.06 27.20
CA VAL A 70 -2.28 -27.81 27.95
C VAL A 70 -2.13 -27.93 29.46
N ASP A 71 -1.87 -29.12 30.02
CA ASP A 71 -1.78 -29.35 31.46
C ASP A 71 -0.77 -28.40 32.13
N ALA A 72 -1.27 -27.35 32.77
CA ALA A 72 -0.46 -26.30 33.39
C ALA A 72 0.44 -26.81 34.54
N LYS A 73 0.19 -28.01 35.05
CA LYS A 73 1.06 -28.64 36.07
C LYS A 73 2.33 -29.21 35.45
N ARG A 74 2.35 -29.44 34.14
CA ARG A 74 3.48 -29.98 33.39
C ARG A 74 4.00 -28.91 32.43
N LYS A 75 5.27 -28.58 32.55
CA LYS A 75 5.96 -27.72 31.58
C LYS A 75 6.26 -28.55 30.33
N ASN A 76 5.27 -28.70 29.46
CA ASN A 76 5.35 -29.53 28.27
C ASN A 76 6.11 -28.79 27.16
N ARG A 77 7.32 -29.25 26.85
CA ARG A 77 8.00 -28.82 25.62
C ARG A 77 7.55 -29.71 24.47
N ILE A 78 6.75 -29.16 23.56
CA ILE A 78 6.21 -29.93 22.43
C ILE A 78 7.24 -30.02 21.31
N LYS A 79 7.48 -31.24 20.83
CA LYS A 79 8.37 -31.51 19.68
C LYS A 79 7.60 -31.38 18.37
N ASP A 80 6.44 -32.02 18.29
CA ASP A 80 5.60 -32.08 17.09
C ASP A 80 4.12 -32.42 17.42
N ILE A 81 3.19 -32.02 16.57
CA ILE A 81 1.73 -32.24 16.74
C ILE A 81 1.12 -33.01 15.57
N TYR A 82 0.03 -33.73 15.80
CA TYR A 82 -0.66 -34.53 14.79
C TYR A 82 -2.17 -34.38 14.91
N LEU A 83 -2.84 -34.30 13.76
CA LEU A 83 -4.30 -34.27 13.65
C LEU A 83 -4.81 -35.63 13.21
N LEU A 84 -5.43 -36.38 14.11
CA LEU A 84 -5.87 -37.75 13.89
C LEU A 84 -7.32 -37.82 13.44
N ARG A 85 -7.64 -38.81 12.60
CA ARG A 85 -9.01 -39.07 12.11
C ARG A 85 -9.99 -39.54 13.19
N SER A 86 -9.48 -40.05 14.31
CA SER A 86 -10.27 -40.61 15.41
C SER A 86 -9.49 -40.51 16.71
N ARG A 87 -10.19 -40.36 17.83
CA ARG A 87 -9.58 -40.38 19.17
C ARG A 87 -8.83 -41.69 19.40
N LEU A 88 -7.74 -41.61 20.14
CA LEU A 88 -7.00 -42.80 20.58
C LEU A 88 -7.79 -43.53 21.67
N THR A 89 -7.89 -44.85 21.56
CA THR A 89 -8.44 -45.70 22.63
C THR A 89 -7.38 -45.96 23.70
N GLU A 90 -7.77 -46.48 24.87
CA GLU A 90 -6.80 -46.88 25.91
C GLU A 90 -5.80 -47.93 25.40
N ALA A 91 -6.25 -48.84 24.54
CA ALA A 91 -5.41 -49.84 23.89
C ALA A 91 -4.39 -49.18 22.93
N ASP A 92 -4.83 -48.18 22.16
CA ASP A 92 -3.93 -47.39 21.30
C ASP A 92 -2.88 -46.66 22.11
N LEU A 93 -3.28 -45.97 23.19
CA LEU A 93 -2.37 -45.23 24.07
C LEU A 93 -1.29 -46.15 24.61
N THR A 94 -1.67 -47.31 25.14
CA THR A 94 -0.73 -48.30 25.69
C THR A 94 0.25 -48.81 24.63
N ALA A 95 -0.24 -49.12 23.43
CA ALA A 95 0.61 -49.60 22.34
C ALA A 95 1.57 -48.51 21.85
N LEU A 96 1.07 -47.29 21.61
CA LEU A 96 1.86 -46.18 21.10
C LEU A 96 2.88 -45.66 22.12
N GLN A 97 2.57 -45.66 23.41
CA GLN A 97 3.50 -45.28 24.48
C GLN A 97 4.69 -46.24 24.62
N SER A 98 4.52 -47.50 24.17
CA SER A 98 5.60 -48.49 24.16
C SER A 98 6.54 -48.37 22.95
N ALA A 99 6.15 -47.61 21.93
CA ALA A 99 6.94 -47.41 20.71
C ALA A 99 8.07 -46.38 20.94
N GLY A 100 9.18 -46.54 20.21
CA GLY A 100 10.22 -45.51 20.15
C GLY A 100 9.74 -44.25 19.43
N ALA A 101 10.38 -43.10 19.67
CA ALA A 101 9.89 -41.80 19.19
C ALA A 101 9.71 -41.70 17.66
N GLU A 102 10.59 -42.31 16.87
CA GLU A 102 10.48 -42.31 15.39
C GLU A 102 9.34 -43.20 14.90
N GLU A 103 9.16 -44.36 15.54
CA GLU A 103 8.08 -45.27 15.24
C GLU A 103 6.73 -44.66 15.63
N LEU A 104 6.66 -44.02 16.80
CA LEU A 104 5.50 -43.25 17.25
C LEU A 104 5.10 -42.19 16.22
N ALA A 105 6.04 -41.36 15.76
CA ALA A 105 5.79 -40.35 14.74
C ALA A 105 5.24 -40.95 13.44
N THR A 106 5.81 -42.07 12.99
CA THR A 106 5.36 -42.78 11.78
C THR A 106 3.94 -43.33 11.95
N GLN A 107 3.64 -43.95 13.10
CA GLN A 107 2.32 -44.49 13.39
C GLN A 107 1.25 -43.40 13.53
N LEU A 108 1.58 -42.25 14.12
CA LEU A 108 0.68 -41.09 14.20
C LEU A 108 0.41 -40.49 12.83
N ALA A 109 1.44 -40.33 11.99
CA ALA A 109 1.27 -39.83 10.62
C ALA A 109 0.35 -40.74 9.77
N ALA A 110 0.44 -42.06 9.93
CA ALA A 110 -0.46 -43.02 9.26
C ALA A 110 -1.94 -42.92 9.70
N ARG A 111 -2.21 -42.25 10.83
CA ARG A 111 -3.54 -42.03 11.39
C ARG A 111 -4.09 -40.62 11.10
N GLN A 112 -3.38 -39.82 10.30
CA GLN A 112 -3.72 -38.43 10.02
C GLN A 112 -5.14 -38.28 9.42
N ALA A 113 -5.86 -37.26 9.85
CA ALA A 113 -7.15 -36.87 9.31
C ALA A 113 -7.00 -36.26 7.90
N SER A 114 -7.92 -36.58 7.00
CA SER A 114 -8.02 -35.93 5.70
C SER A 114 -8.87 -34.66 5.84
N VAL A 115 -8.24 -33.61 6.35
CA VAL A 115 -8.83 -32.28 6.47
C VAL A 115 -8.50 -31.43 5.23
N ALA A 116 -9.38 -30.50 4.89
CA ALA A 116 -9.18 -29.54 3.81
C ALA A 116 -9.66 -28.16 4.28
N ILE A 117 -9.03 -27.09 3.78
CA ILE A 117 -9.44 -25.71 4.06
C ILE A 117 -10.90 -25.44 3.68
N ASN A 118 -11.57 -24.59 4.45
CA ASN A 118 -12.87 -24.02 4.11
C ASN A 118 -12.78 -23.10 2.88
N PRO A 119 -13.51 -23.36 1.78
CA PRO A 119 -13.48 -22.52 0.58
C PRO A 119 -13.88 -21.06 0.81
N ARG A 120 -14.76 -20.79 1.79
CA ARG A 120 -15.15 -19.41 2.16
C ARG A 120 -13.98 -18.68 2.80
N LEU A 121 -13.26 -19.34 3.70
CA LEU A 121 -12.02 -18.81 4.28
C LEU A 121 -10.96 -18.55 3.21
N ALA A 122 -10.76 -19.47 2.26
CA ALA A 122 -9.81 -19.27 1.17
C ALA A 122 -10.15 -18.03 0.33
N SER A 123 -11.45 -17.79 0.08
CA SER A 123 -11.92 -16.60 -0.62
C SER A 123 -11.69 -15.32 0.18
N ALA A 124 -11.94 -15.35 1.50
CA ALA A 124 -11.66 -14.23 2.40
C ALA A 124 -10.16 -13.91 2.46
N ILE A 125 -9.30 -14.94 2.54
CA ILE A 125 -7.84 -14.80 2.48
C ILE A 125 -7.42 -14.15 1.17
N ALA A 126 -8.00 -14.54 0.04
CA ALA A 126 -7.66 -13.99 -1.28
C ALA A 126 -8.04 -12.51 -1.43
N GLN A 127 -9.05 -12.04 -0.70
CA GLN A 127 -9.54 -10.65 -0.74
C GLN A 127 -8.94 -9.75 0.36
N ALA A 128 -8.25 -10.34 1.34
CA ALA A 128 -7.70 -9.58 2.46
C ALA A 128 -6.56 -8.65 2.03
N ASP A 129 -6.55 -7.42 2.55
CA ASP A 129 -5.38 -6.52 2.49
C ASP A 129 -4.40 -6.77 3.66
N LEU A 130 -4.92 -7.35 4.76
CA LEU A 130 -4.18 -7.63 5.98
C LEU A 130 -4.59 -8.99 6.55
N ILE A 131 -3.62 -9.87 6.79
CA ILE A 131 -3.77 -11.16 7.45
C ILE A 131 -2.99 -11.11 8.76
N ILE A 132 -3.63 -11.43 9.87
CA ILE A 132 -3.02 -11.35 11.20
C ILE A 132 -3.01 -12.75 11.82
N TYR A 133 -1.82 -13.25 12.11
CA TYR A 133 -1.61 -14.39 12.99
C TYR A 133 -1.60 -13.85 14.41
N ALA A 134 -2.76 -13.92 15.06
CA ALA A 134 -2.96 -13.43 16.41
C ALA A 134 -2.11 -14.23 17.42
N PRO A 135 -1.71 -13.60 18.54
CA PRO A 135 -1.02 -14.30 19.62
C PRO A 135 -1.99 -15.25 20.34
N GLY A 136 -1.47 -16.34 20.89
CA GLY A 136 -2.30 -17.37 21.54
C GLY A 136 -1.53 -18.62 21.93
N THR A 137 -2.24 -19.65 22.38
CA THR A 137 -1.64 -20.96 22.66
C THR A 137 -1.21 -21.61 21.35
N GLN A 138 0.06 -22.03 21.30
CA GLN A 138 0.71 -22.31 20.03
C GLN A 138 0.37 -23.71 19.51
N HIS A 139 0.67 -24.76 20.28
CA HIS A 139 0.55 -26.15 19.85
C HIS A 139 -0.88 -26.69 19.99
N SER A 140 -1.67 -26.19 20.95
CA SER A 140 -3.07 -26.60 21.13
C SER A 140 -4.07 -25.89 20.22
N SER A 141 -3.76 -24.68 19.72
CA SER A 141 -4.76 -23.88 18.99
C SER A 141 -4.27 -23.35 17.64
N LEU A 142 -3.16 -22.61 17.61
CA LEU A 142 -2.71 -21.93 16.38
C LEU A 142 -2.10 -22.90 15.36
N PHE A 143 -1.09 -23.68 15.75
CA PHE A 143 -0.39 -24.59 14.85
C PHE A 143 -1.27 -25.72 14.26
N PRO A 144 -2.25 -26.28 14.99
CA PRO A 144 -3.26 -27.16 14.40
C PRO A 144 -3.98 -26.52 13.21
N SER A 145 -4.31 -25.23 13.32
CA SER A 145 -4.93 -24.47 12.24
C SER A 145 -3.97 -24.28 11.07
N TYR A 146 -2.71 -23.91 11.34
CA TYR A 146 -1.68 -23.69 10.32
C TYR A 146 -1.32 -24.96 9.52
N LEU A 147 -1.52 -26.14 10.12
CA LEU A 147 -1.29 -27.43 9.48
C LEU A 147 -2.42 -27.83 8.50
N THR A 148 -3.50 -27.05 8.41
CA THR A 148 -4.62 -27.36 7.52
C THR A 148 -4.17 -27.34 6.05
N PRO A 149 -4.26 -28.47 5.31
CA PRO A 149 -3.86 -28.52 3.92
C PRO A 149 -4.62 -27.50 3.06
N GLY A 150 -3.88 -26.80 2.20
CA GLY A 150 -4.38 -25.74 1.34
C GLY A 150 -4.45 -24.34 1.97
N LEU A 151 -4.30 -24.20 3.30
CA LEU A 151 -4.26 -22.89 3.95
C LEU A 151 -3.04 -22.08 3.51
N SER A 152 -1.87 -22.70 3.53
CA SER A 152 -0.61 -22.04 3.17
C SER A 152 -0.57 -21.61 1.71
N ASP A 153 -1.15 -22.42 0.81
CA ASP A 153 -1.29 -22.06 -0.60
C ASP A 153 -2.22 -20.86 -0.78
N ALA A 154 -3.36 -20.84 -0.07
CA ALA A 154 -4.29 -19.70 -0.13
C ALA A 154 -3.64 -18.41 0.37
N ILE A 155 -2.89 -18.47 1.48
CA ILE A 155 -2.14 -17.32 2.03
C ILE A 155 -1.06 -16.86 1.05
N ALA A 156 -0.28 -17.81 0.51
CA ALA A 156 0.82 -17.52 -0.40
C ALA A 156 0.35 -16.95 -1.75
N ALA A 157 -0.83 -17.36 -2.23
CA ALA A 157 -1.44 -16.84 -3.45
C ALA A 157 -1.85 -15.37 -3.33
N ASN A 158 -2.16 -14.87 -2.13
CA ASN A 158 -2.42 -13.44 -1.94
C ASN A 158 -1.10 -12.65 -1.84
N LEU A 159 -0.66 -12.12 -2.99
CA LEU A 159 0.58 -11.35 -3.09
C LEU A 159 0.46 -9.89 -2.61
N GLN A 160 -0.76 -9.40 -2.36
CA GLN A 160 -1.01 -8.01 -1.97
C GLN A 160 -1.13 -7.85 -0.46
N ALA A 161 -1.66 -8.87 0.23
CA ALA A 161 -1.86 -8.82 1.67
C ALA A 161 -0.55 -8.64 2.43
N ILE A 162 -0.55 -7.68 3.36
CA ILE A 162 0.39 -7.67 4.48
C ILE A 162 0.01 -8.82 5.42
N LYS A 163 1.01 -9.58 5.87
CA LYS A 163 0.83 -10.77 6.72
C LYS A 163 1.64 -10.58 8.00
N LEU A 164 0.96 -10.34 9.12
CA LEU A 164 1.56 -9.98 10.40
C LEU A 164 1.50 -11.15 11.36
N LEU A 165 2.65 -11.63 11.82
CA LEU A 165 2.70 -12.56 12.95
C LEU A 165 3.02 -11.80 14.23
N VAL A 166 2.13 -11.89 15.22
CA VAL A 166 2.28 -11.28 16.53
C VAL A 166 2.65 -12.36 17.54
N THR A 167 3.83 -12.26 18.15
CA THR A 167 4.28 -13.24 19.15
C THR A 167 3.63 -12.96 20.51
N ASN A 168 3.52 -14.00 21.35
CA ASN A 168 3.01 -13.84 22.71
C ASN A 168 3.89 -12.89 23.56
N ILE A 169 3.26 -12.16 24.48
CA ILE A 169 3.97 -11.32 25.48
C ILE A 169 4.53 -12.20 26.59
N GLN A 170 3.69 -13.06 27.16
CA GLN A 170 4.02 -13.90 28.32
C GLN A 170 4.10 -15.37 27.91
N ALA A 171 4.98 -16.13 28.57
CA ALA A 171 5.08 -17.56 28.35
C ALA A 171 3.93 -18.32 29.02
N ASP A 172 3.34 -19.28 28.31
CA ASP A 172 2.38 -20.25 28.85
C ASP A 172 3.04 -21.65 29.04
N ALA A 173 2.21 -22.64 29.41
CA ALA A 173 2.67 -24.01 29.68
C ALA A 173 3.33 -24.70 28.46
N GLU A 174 2.91 -24.34 27.24
CA GLU A 174 3.39 -24.95 25.98
C GLU A 174 4.66 -24.30 25.45
N ILE A 175 4.89 -23.03 25.78
CA ILE A 175 6.04 -22.24 25.30
C ILE A 175 7.03 -21.89 26.42
N THR A 176 7.00 -22.63 27.54
CA THR A 176 7.92 -22.38 28.65
C THR A 176 9.38 -22.56 28.22
N GLY A 177 10.12 -21.45 28.22
CA GLY A 177 11.52 -21.39 27.82
C GLY A 177 11.75 -21.30 26.31
N SER A 178 10.70 -21.04 25.52
CA SER A 178 10.79 -20.61 24.12
C SER A 178 10.97 -19.10 24.03
N SER A 179 11.71 -18.66 23.03
CA SER A 179 11.85 -17.27 22.62
C SER A 179 10.86 -16.89 21.52
N ALA A 180 10.73 -15.61 21.23
CA ALA A 180 9.93 -15.10 20.12
C ALA A 180 10.43 -15.65 18.77
N VAL A 181 11.75 -15.77 18.60
CA VAL A 181 12.36 -16.44 17.44
C VAL A 181 11.94 -17.90 17.34
N ASP A 182 11.91 -18.66 18.45
CA ASP A 182 11.47 -20.06 18.42
C ASP A 182 9.99 -20.17 18.00
N ILE A 183 9.13 -19.24 18.46
CA ILE A 183 7.71 -19.19 18.06
C ILE A 183 7.60 -18.94 16.55
N ILE A 184 8.38 -17.98 16.02
CA ILE A 184 8.41 -17.66 14.58
C ILE A 184 8.85 -18.87 13.76
N GLU A 185 9.95 -19.51 14.14
CA GLU A 185 10.48 -20.69 13.45
C GLU A 185 9.47 -21.84 13.44
N ARG A 186 8.76 -22.07 14.56
CA ARG A 186 7.70 -23.08 14.65
C ARG A 186 6.48 -22.72 13.82
N ALA A 187 6.02 -21.47 13.83
CA ALA A 187 4.93 -21.03 12.99
C ALA A 187 5.24 -21.24 11.50
N VAL A 188 6.46 -20.86 11.07
CA VAL A 188 6.93 -21.08 9.69
C VAL A 188 7.02 -22.58 9.38
N TYR A 189 7.51 -23.40 10.31
CA TYR A 189 7.58 -24.85 10.14
C TYR A 189 6.20 -25.47 9.88
N TYR A 190 5.18 -25.13 10.68
CA TYR A 190 3.83 -25.67 10.51
C TYR A 190 3.11 -25.10 9.28
N LEU A 191 3.27 -23.80 8.99
CA LEU A 191 2.76 -23.20 7.75
C LEU A 191 3.42 -23.81 6.50
N LYS A 192 4.62 -24.38 6.59
CA LYS A 192 5.24 -25.12 5.48
C LYS A 192 4.91 -26.62 5.50
N GLU A 193 3.81 -27.02 6.13
CA GLU A 193 3.43 -28.41 6.36
C GLU A 193 4.60 -29.23 6.90
N LYS A 194 5.16 -28.78 8.02
CA LYS A 194 6.32 -29.41 8.66
C LYS A 194 7.57 -29.47 7.76
N GLY A 195 7.73 -28.45 6.92
CA GLY A 195 8.84 -28.33 5.97
C GLY A 195 8.66 -29.08 4.63
N ARG A 196 7.47 -29.64 4.35
CA ARG A 196 7.19 -30.30 3.07
C ARG A 196 6.97 -29.31 1.93
N LEU A 197 6.46 -28.11 2.22
CA LEU A 197 6.21 -27.07 1.23
C LEU A 197 7.43 -26.19 1.02
N ALA A 198 7.84 -26.03 -0.25
CA ALA A 198 8.93 -25.15 -0.66
C ALA A 198 8.46 -23.69 -0.88
N ILE A 199 7.52 -23.20 -0.07
CA ILE A 199 7.01 -21.83 -0.17
C ILE A 199 8.03 -20.87 0.49
N PRO A 200 8.44 -19.78 -0.20
CA PRO A 200 9.25 -18.74 0.43
C PRO A 200 8.54 -18.10 1.62
N THR A 201 9.27 -17.90 2.73
CA THR A 201 8.68 -17.36 3.97
C THR A 201 7.96 -16.02 3.78
N PRO A 202 8.44 -15.05 2.96
CA PRO A 202 7.74 -13.79 2.71
C PRO A 202 6.34 -13.94 2.07
N CYS A 203 6.07 -15.07 1.40
CA CYS A 203 4.72 -15.36 0.89
C CYS A 203 3.75 -15.75 2.01
N LEU A 204 4.25 -16.23 3.14
CA LEU A 204 3.45 -16.68 4.30
C LEU A 204 3.38 -15.61 5.39
N ILE A 205 4.50 -14.96 5.69
CA ILE A 205 4.62 -13.94 6.74
C ILE A 205 5.49 -12.80 6.23
N THR A 206 4.95 -11.59 6.22
CA THR A 206 5.65 -10.38 5.77
C THR A 206 6.33 -9.64 6.91
N HIS A 207 5.77 -9.70 8.13
CA HIS A 207 6.33 -9.01 9.28
C HIS A 207 6.13 -9.83 10.56
N TYR A 208 7.12 -9.74 11.44
CA TYR A 208 7.10 -10.28 12.79
C TYR A 208 7.03 -9.12 13.78
N LEU A 209 6.05 -9.11 14.66
CA LEU A 209 5.90 -8.13 15.73
C LEU A 209 6.26 -8.80 17.05
N LEU A 210 7.39 -8.36 17.64
CA LEU A 210 7.97 -8.94 18.86
C LEU A 210 7.87 -7.93 19.99
N ASN A 211 7.25 -8.34 21.09
CA ASN A 211 7.10 -7.50 22.27
C ASN A 211 8.41 -7.42 23.07
N ASP A 212 8.83 -6.20 23.37
CA ASP A 212 9.93 -5.89 24.29
C ASP A 212 9.48 -4.75 25.21
N PRO A 213 9.15 -5.03 26.49
CA PRO A 213 8.71 -4.01 27.43
C PRO A 213 9.84 -3.06 27.87
N GLN A 214 11.10 -3.38 27.55
CA GLN A 214 12.34 -2.67 27.91
C GLN A 214 12.63 -2.54 29.42
N HIS A 215 11.61 -2.42 30.29
CA HIS A 215 11.76 -2.17 31.74
C HIS A 215 10.55 -2.65 32.56
N ALA A 216 10.25 -3.94 32.64
CA ALA A 216 9.20 -4.43 33.52
C ALA A 216 9.65 -5.63 34.38
N GLU A 217 9.84 -5.39 35.68
CA GLU A 217 9.73 -6.42 36.70
C GLU A 217 8.26 -6.91 36.69
N SER A 218 8.02 -8.06 36.06
CA SER A 218 6.72 -8.75 36.06
C SER A 218 6.85 -10.05 36.83
N ASP A 219 5.85 -10.37 37.64
CA ASP A 219 5.75 -11.66 38.36
C ASP A 219 5.65 -12.86 37.39
N THR A 220 5.29 -12.62 36.12
CA THR A 220 5.17 -13.65 35.07
C THR A 220 6.27 -13.44 34.02
N PRO A 221 7.04 -14.48 33.65
CA PRO A 221 8.14 -14.32 32.72
C PRO A 221 7.66 -13.97 31.31
N TYR A 222 8.14 -12.84 30.80
CA TYR A 222 7.99 -12.46 29.39
C TYR A 222 8.68 -13.47 28.47
N VAL A 223 8.15 -13.61 27.25
CA VAL A 223 8.81 -14.34 26.18
C VAL A 223 10.06 -13.56 25.77
N PRO A 224 11.28 -14.12 25.92
CA PRO A 224 12.50 -13.43 25.50
C PRO A 224 12.55 -13.32 23.97
N LEU A 225 13.18 -12.27 23.44
CA LEU A 225 13.30 -12.08 21.98
C LEU A 225 14.01 -13.26 21.29
N GLY A 226 15.05 -13.80 21.91
CA GLY A 226 15.90 -14.84 21.30
C GLY A 226 16.95 -14.25 20.37
N ARG A 227 17.48 -15.09 19.47
CA ARG A 227 18.57 -14.73 18.55
C ARG A 227 18.03 -14.10 17.27
N LEU A 228 17.75 -12.79 17.30
CA LEU A 228 17.21 -12.08 16.13
C LEU A 228 18.11 -12.18 14.87
N ASP A 229 19.41 -12.43 15.07
CA ASP A 229 20.38 -12.66 14.00
C ASP A 229 20.19 -13.98 13.25
N SER A 230 19.40 -14.92 13.78
CA SER A 230 19.06 -16.16 13.06
C SER A 230 17.94 -15.97 12.03
N LEU A 231 17.18 -14.88 12.12
CA LEU A 231 16.13 -14.58 11.16
C LEU A 231 16.75 -14.09 9.84
N GLU A 232 16.38 -14.75 8.74
CA GLU A 232 16.98 -14.55 7.42
C GLU A 232 16.93 -13.10 6.94
N ASP A 233 15.82 -12.39 7.19
CA ASP A 233 15.63 -11.00 6.78
C ASP A 233 15.19 -10.11 7.95
N PRO A 234 16.10 -9.29 8.49
CA PRO A 234 15.79 -8.40 9.61
C PRO A 234 14.78 -7.29 9.23
N ARG A 235 14.56 -7.01 7.93
CA ARG A 235 13.58 -6.01 7.50
C ARG A 235 12.14 -6.40 7.84
N LEU A 236 11.88 -7.68 8.12
CA LEU A 236 10.56 -8.20 8.48
C LEU A 236 10.29 -8.01 9.99
N VAL A 237 11.31 -7.76 10.80
CA VAL A 237 11.18 -7.72 12.26
C VAL A 237 10.84 -6.31 12.74
N ARG A 238 9.85 -6.20 13.63
CA ARG A 238 9.58 -4.99 14.41
C ARG A 238 9.59 -5.36 15.88
N VAL A 239 10.49 -4.73 16.63
CA VAL A 239 10.60 -4.89 18.08
C VAL A 239 10.09 -3.61 18.73
N GLY A 240 9.21 -3.74 19.70
CA GLY A 240 8.67 -2.60 20.45
C GLY A 240 7.82 -3.04 21.63
N ASN A 241 7.42 -2.09 22.46
CA ASN A 241 6.47 -2.35 23.52
C ASN A 241 5.05 -2.28 22.95
N TYR A 242 4.45 -3.45 22.74
CA TYR A 242 3.12 -3.63 22.21
C TYR A 242 2.06 -3.88 23.30
N GLU A 243 2.39 -3.67 24.57
CA GLU A 243 1.45 -3.86 25.68
C GLU A 243 0.57 -2.63 25.89
N ASP A 244 -0.63 -2.84 26.43
CA ASP A 244 -1.54 -1.76 26.85
C ASP A 244 -1.07 -1.03 28.12
N GLY A 245 -0.12 -1.61 28.86
CA GLY A 245 0.42 -1.08 30.11
C GLY A 245 -0.53 -1.14 31.30
N VAL A 246 -1.72 -1.75 31.14
CA VAL A 246 -2.76 -1.83 32.17
C VAL A 246 -3.10 -3.27 32.51
N THR A 247 -3.35 -4.11 31.51
CA THR A 247 -3.77 -5.50 31.69
C THR A 247 -2.64 -6.50 31.40
N GLY A 248 -1.52 -6.03 30.85
CA GLY A 248 -0.42 -6.89 30.37
C GLY A 248 -0.78 -7.61 29.08
N ARG A 249 -1.81 -7.15 28.37
CA ARG A 249 -2.22 -7.66 27.06
C ARG A 249 -1.71 -6.75 25.95
N HIS A 250 -1.75 -7.27 24.74
CA HIS A 250 -1.44 -6.52 23.53
C HIS A 250 -2.40 -5.33 23.34
N ASP A 251 -1.83 -4.17 23.03
CA ASP A 251 -2.54 -2.99 22.57
C ASP A 251 -2.75 -3.09 21.05
N ALA A 252 -4.00 -3.40 20.65
CA ALA A 252 -4.35 -3.52 19.25
C ALA A 252 -4.08 -2.23 18.45
N THR A 253 -4.16 -1.06 19.07
CA THR A 253 -3.89 0.22 18.40
C THR A 253 -2.42 0.36 18.07
N LYS A 254 -1.51 -0.01 18.98
CA LYS A 254 -0.06 0.02 18.71
C LYS A 254 0.37 -0.97 17.64
N ILE A 255 -0.30 -2.11 17.58
CA ILE A 255 0.02 -3.20 16.63
C ILE A 255 -0.57 -2.90 15.26
N LEU A 256 -1.86 -2.58 15.19
CA LEU A 256 -2.60 -2.49 13.94
C LEU A 256 -2.70 -1.06 13.40
N GLY A 257 -2.66 -0.05 14.27
CA GLY A 257 -2.79 1.36 13.91
C GLY A 257 -1.88 1.77 12.75
N PRO A 258 -0.55 1.54 12.83
CA PRO A 258 0.35 1.91 11.72
C PRO A 258 0.03 1.27 10.37
N PHE A 259 -0.58 0.08 10.37
CA PHE A 259 -0.98 -0.60 9.14
C PHE A 259 -2.33 -0.10 8.63
N VAL A 260 -3.32 0.01 9.53
CA VAL A 260 -4.66 0.53 9.20
C VAL A 260 -4.56 1.97 8.70
N ASP A 261 -3.82 2.83 9.40
CA ASP A 261 -3.60 4.22 9.01
C ASP A 261 -2.95 4.30 7.62
N ALA A 262 -1.96 3.46 7.32
CA ALA A 262 -1.33 3.43 6.00
C ALA A 262 -2.29 2.94 4.89
N PHE A 263 -3.21 2.01 5.19
CA PHE A 263 -4.24 1.59 4.25
C PHE A 263 -5.28 2.68 4.04
N VAL A 264 -5.74 3.31 5.12
CA VAL A 264 -6.69 4.43 5.08
C VAL A 264 -6.07 5.61 4.32
N GLU A 265 -4.83 6.02 4.63
CA GLU A 265 -4.11 7.04 3.87
C GLU A 265 -4.01 6.70 2.39
N ARG A 266 -3.73 5.44 2.04
CA ARG A 266 -3.68 4.99 0.64
C ARG A 266 -5.05 5.06 -0.05
N TRP A 267 -6.12 4.72 0.67
CA TRP A 267 -7.49 4.73 0.14
C TRP A 267 -8.08 6.14 0.08
N ASP A 268 -7.71 7.01 1.01
CA ASP A 268 -8.13 8.41 1.10
C ASP A 268 -7.26 9.35 0.24
N ALA A 269 -6.11 8.89 -0.26
CA ALA A 269 -5.19 9.70 -1.08
C ALA A 269 -5.71 10.00 -2.50
N VAL A 270 -7.02 10.16 -2.70
CA VAL A 270 -7.57 10.79 -3.91
C VAL A 270 -7.13 12.25 -3.90
N GLN A 271 -6.11 12.58 -4.68
CA GLN A 271 -5.59 13.94 -4.74
C GLN A 271 -6.57 14.84 -5.50
N ARG A 272 -6.90 16.00 -4.94
CA ARG A 272 -7.75 16.99 -5.60
C ARG A 272 -6.87 17.86 -6.49
N VAL A 273 -7.02 17.72 -7.80
CA VAL A 273 -6.15 18.30 -8.82
C VAL A 273 -6.90 19.33 -9.66
N ALA A 274 -6.45 20.58 -9.60
CA ALA A 274 -6.89 21.61 -10.54
C ALA A 274 -6.07 21.52 -11.83
N VAL A 275 -6.71 21.41 -13.00
CA VAL A 275 -6.03 21.44 -14.30
C VAL A 275 -6.28 22.79 -14.96
N TYR A 276 -5.25 23.62 -15.09
CA TYR A 276 -5.33 24.90 -15.77
C TYR A 276 -4.75 24.82 -17.18
N PHE A 277 -5.63 24.92 -18.19
CA PHE A 277 -5.28 25.07 -19.59
C PHE A 277 -5.06 26.54 -19.95
N HIS A 278 -3.81 26.89 -20.26
CA HIS A 278 -3.41 28.27 -20.60
C HIS A 278 -2.90 28.42 -22.04
N ASP A 279 -2.94 29.64 -22.57
CA ASP A 279 -2.49 30.03 -23.91
C ASP A 279 -3.15 29.20 -25.04
N ALA A 280 -4.43 28.82 -24.86
CA ALA A 280 -5.09 27.95 -25.81
C ALA A 280 -5.33 28.61 -27.17
N GLY A 281 -5.62 29.92 -27.18
CA GLY A 281 -5.88 30.70 -28.41
C GLY A 281 -7.15 30.32 -29.19
N SER A 282 -7.77 29.17 -28.90
CA SER A 282 -9.06 28.74 -29.48
C SER A 282 -9.72 27.72 -28.56
N THR A 283 -11.05 27.64 -28.62
CA THR A 283 -11.84 26.65 -27.86
C THR A 283 -11.55 25.21 -28.31
N THR A 284 -11.32 25.00 -29.61
CA THR A 284 -10.98 23.68 -30.17
C THR A 284 -9.72 23.08 -29.55
N LYS A 285 -8.70 23.90 -29.28
CA LYS A 285 -7.47 23.44 -28.64
C LYS A 285 -7.68 23.02 -27.19
N VAL A 286 -8.49 23.77 -26.43
CA VAL A 286 -8.92 23.37 -25.07
C VAL A 286 -9.62 22.01 -25.11
N VAL A 287 -10.61 21.86 -25.99
CA VAL A 287 -11.37 20.60 -26.15
C VAL A 287 -10.44 19.44 -26.51
N GLN A 288 -9.50 19.65 -27.44
CA GLN A 288 -8.54 18.63 -27.83
C GLN A 288 -7.69 18.18 -26.63
N SER A 289 -7.12 19.13 -25.87
CA SER A 289 -6.31 18.80 -24.69
C SER A 289 -7.11 18.05 -23.61
N ILE A 290 -8.39 18.41 -23.40
CA ILE A 290 -9.29 17.68 -22.48
C ILE A 290 -9.51 16.24 -22.98
N LEU A 291 -9.81 16.06 -24.27
CA LEU A 291 -10.04 14.73 -24.84
C LEU A 291 -8.78 13.86 -24.82
N GLU A 292 -7.61 14.44 -25.03
CA GLU A 292 -6.32 13.75 -24.91
C GLU A 292 -6.02 13.35 -23.45
N MET A 293 -6.27 14.25 -22.50
CA MET A 293 -6.14 13.95 -21.07
C MET A 293 -7.05 12.79 -20.64
N VAL A 294 -8.32 12.78 -21.09
CA VAL A 294 -9.26 11.69 -20.83
C VAL A 294 -8.80 10.38 -21.49
N ARG A 295 -8.36 10.43 -22.75
CA ARG A 295 -7.80 9.26 -23.46
C ARG A 295 -6.54 8.71 -22.81
N GLY A 296 -5.75 9.58 -22.18
CA GLY A 296 -4.57 9.21 -21.40
C GLY A 296 -4.88 8.42 -20.11
N GLY A 297 -6.16 8.18 -19.79
CA GLY A 297 -6.55 7.37 -18.63
C GLY A 297 -6.59 8.14 -17.32
N ILE A 298 -6.71 9.47 -17.34
CA ILE A 298 -6.77 10.28 -16.11
C ILE A 298 -7.91 9.87 -15.16
N ARG A 299 -8.99 9.31 -15.71
CA ARG A 299 -10.16 8.83 -14.94
C ARG A 299 -9.92 7.53 -14.18
N ASP A 300 -8.92 6.76 -14.60
CA ASP A 300 -8.54 5.51 -13.94
C ASP A 300 -7.56 5.73 -12.79
N MET A 301 -7.17 6.99 -12.55
CA MET A 301 -6.23 7.39 -11.51
C MET A 301 -6.98 7.82 -10.24
N PRO A 302 -6.37 7.66 -9.05
CA PRO A 302 -6.94 8.13 -7.79
C PRO A 302 -6.78 9.66 -7.67
N VAL A 303 -7.41 10.42 -8.57
CA VAL A 303 -7.41 11.89 -8.57
C VAL A 303 -8.81 12.43 -8.84
N GLU A 304 -9.21 13.45 -8.08
CA GLU A 304 -10.42 14.24 -8.34
C GLU A 304 -10.03 15.49 -9.13
N ILE A 305 -10.66 15.73 -10.28
CA ILE A 305 -10.22 16.78 -11.21
C ILE A 305 -11.21 17.93 -11.25
N THR A 306 -10.71 19.15 -11.34
CA THR A 306 -11.48 20.31 -11.81
C THR A 306 -10.69 21.05 -12.86
N ILE A 307 -11.33 21.42 -13.96
CA ILE A 307 -10.68 22.03 -15.12
C ILE A 307 -10.94 23.53 -15.13
N PHE A 308 -9.89 24.31 -15.35
CA PHE A 308 -9.91 25.73 -15.60
C PHE A 308 -9.30 26.01 -16.98
N HIS A 309 -9.87 26.94 -17.75
CA HIS A 309 -9.27 27.32 -19.03
C HIS A 309 -9.39 28.83 -19.33
N ASP A 310 -8.41 29.37 -20.05
CA ASP A 310 -8.40 30.75 -20.54
C ASP A 310 -8.93 30.91 -21.99
N GLY A 311 -9.51 29.84 -22.54
CA GLY A 311 -10.07 29.79 -23.88
C GLY A 311 -11.05 30.95 -24.20
N PRO A 312 -11.13 31.35 -25.49
CA PRO A 312 -11.81 32.58 -25.89
C PRO A 312 -13.33 32.54 -25.73
N ALA A 313 -13.95 31.36 -25.61
CA ALA A 313 -15.38 31.18 -25.40
C ALA A 313 -15.64 30.01 -24.44
N ALA A 314 -16.85 29.96 -23.87
CA ALA A 314 -17.32 28.83 -23.07
C ALA A 314 -17.36 27.54 -23.92
N LEU A 315 -17.21 26.40 -23.26
CA LEU A 315 -17.40 25.09 -23.90
C LEU A 315 -18.90 24.80 -24.04
N GLU A 316 -19.27 24.04 -25.07
CA GLU A 316 -20.63 23.53 -25.26
C GLU A 316 -21.08 22.70 -24.04
N GLY A 317 -22.29 22.96 -23.53
CA GLY A 317 -22.80 22.31 -22.32
C GLY A 317 -22.85 20.78 -22.43
N SER A 318 -23.29 20.26 -23.57
CA SER A 318 -23.34 18.81 -23.82
C SER A 318 -21.95 18.16 -23.81
N PHE A 319 -20.91 18.91 -24.21
CA PHE A 319 -19.53 18.42 -24.11
C PHE A 319 -19.08 18.35 -22.65
N VAL A 320 -19.34 19.40 -21.87
CA VAL A 320 -19.00 19.44 -20.43
C VAL A 320 -19.72 18.33 -19.66
N GLU A 321 -20.99 18.06 -19.96
CA GLU A 321 -21.74 16.95 -19.37
C GLU A 321 -21.13 15.59 -19.75
N SER A 322 -20.67 15.40 -21.00
CA SER A 322 -20.09 14.14 -21.46
C SER A 322 -18.75 13.79 -20.81
N ILE A 323 -17.99 14.80 -20.37
CA ILE A 323 -16.70 14.61 -19.71
C ILE A 323 -16.83 14.38 -18.20
N ASP A 324 -18.00 14.60 -17.61
CA ASP A 324 -18.30 14.35 -16.18
C ASP A 324 -17.23 14.90 -15.22
N VAL A 325 -16.71 16.09 -15.54
CA VAL A 325 -15.69 16.81 -14.75
C VAL A 325 -16.07 18.29 -14.71
N PRO A 326 -16.01 18.95 -13.55
CA PRO A 326 -16.31 20.39 -13.46
C PRO A 326 -15.35 21.20 -14.34
N VAL A 327 -15.90 22.07 -15.20
CA VAL A 327 -15.12 22.96 -16.08
C VAL A 327 -15.53 24.41 -15.86
N THR A 328 -14.54 25.27 -15.60
CA THR A 328 -14.73 26.71 -15.41
C THR A 328 -13.87 27.50 -16.40
N ARG A 329 -14.50 28.44 -17.10
CA ARG A 329 -13.79 29.41 -17.94
C ARG A 329 -13.34 30.61 -17.11
N LEU A 330 -12.10 31.03 -17.30
CA LEU A 330 -11.54 32.24 -16.68
C LEU A 330 -11.69 33.43 -17.63
N GLU A 331 -12.40 34.47 -17.19
CA GLU A 331 -12.79 35.60 -18.04
C GLU A 331 -11.95 36.87 -17.81
N GLY A 332 -11.91 37.75 -18.80
CA GLY A 332 -11.26 39.07 -18.72
C GLY A 332 -9.78 39.06 -19.09
N ALA A 333 -9.07 40.11 -18.67
CA ALA A 333 -7.63 40.25 -18.91
C ALA A 333 -6.82 39.26 -18.06
N LEU A 334 -5.55 39.03 -18.43
CA LEU A 334 -4.66 38.05 -17.76
C LEU A 334 -4.64 38.17 -16.22
N ALA A 335 -4.65 39.39 -15.70
CA ALA A 335 -4.68 39.64 -14.25
C ALA A 335 -6.01 39.24 -13.58
N GLN A 336 -7.14 39.44 -14.28
CA GLN A 336 -8.46 39.04 -13.80
C GLN A 336 -8.62 37.52 -13.85
N GLN A 337 -8.09 36.88 -14.89
CA GLN A 337 -8.06 35.42 -15.03
C GLN A 337 -7.23 34.78 -13.91
N ASP A 338 -6.06 35.33 -13.61
CA ASP A 338 -5.22 34.86 -12.50
C ASP A 338 -5.90 35.04 -11.14
N GLN A 339 -6.56 36.18 -10.92
CA GLN A 339 -7.32 36.41 -9.68
C GLN A 339 -8.46 35.38 -9.51
N GLN A 340 -9.21 35.09 -10.57
CA GLN A 340 -10.25 34.06 -10.56
C GLN A 340 -9.68 32.67 -10.28
N LEU A 341 -8.59 32.29 -10.95
CA LEU A 341 -7.92 31.01 -10.72
C LEU A 341 -7.43 30.88 -9.28
N ARG A 342 -6.74 31.90 -8.75
CA ARG A 342 -6.24 31.89 -7.37
C ARG A 342 -7.37 31.81 -6.34
N ALA A 343 -8.47 32.53 -6.58
CA ALA A 343 -9.65 32.44 -5.72
C ALA A 343 -10.26 31.03 -5.74
N ALA A 344 -10.36 30.41 -6.94
CA ALA A 344 -10.85 29.05 -7.09
C ALA A 344 -9.91 28.03 -6.44
N LEU A 345 -8.59 28.20 -6.58
CA LEU A 345 -7.59 27.34 -5.95
C LEU A 345 -7.65 27.41 -4.42
N GLN A 346 -7.85 28.61 -3.85
CA GLN A 346 -7.99 28.84 -2.41
C GLN A 346 -9.31 28.26 -1.86
N ALA A 347 -10.42 28.46 -2.57
CA ALA A 347 -11.74 28.01 -2.12
C ALA A 347 -11.95 26.50 -2.37
N GLY A 348 -11.36 25.97 -3.44
CA GLY A 348 -11.60 24.61 -3.90
C GLY A 348 -10.84 23.54 -3.12
N GLY A 349 -9.87 23.90 -2.26
CA GLY A 349 -9.13 22.93 -1.44
C GLY A 349 -8.36 21.89 -2.28
N PHE A 350 -7.72 22.34 -3.36
CA PHE A 350 -6.94 21.48 -4.24
C PHE A 350 -5.54 21.21 -3.65
N ASP A 351 -5.08 19.97 -3.70
CA ASP A 351 -3.72 19.58 -3.29
C ASP A 351 -2.67 20.02 -4.31
N TYR A 352 -3.01 19.87 -5.59
CA TYR A 352 -2.13 20.17 -6.71
C TYR A 352 -2.82 21.01 -7.78
N VAL A 353 -2.01 21.76 -8.52
CA VAL A 353 -2.40 22.41 -9.76
C VAL A 353 -1.49 21.95 -10.91
N VAL A 354 -2.12 21.44 -11.97
CA VAL A 354 -1.48 21.20 -13.26
C VAL A 354 -1.54 22.50 -14.05
N LEU A 355 -0.38 23.02 -14.43
CA LEU A 355 -0.26 24.16 -15.33
C LEU A 355 0.14 23.61 -16.70
N PHE A 356 -0.79 23.65 -17.66
CA PHE A 356 -0.62 23.02 -18.96
C PHE A 356 -0.91 24.00 -20.11
N GLU A 357 0.04 24.15 -21.01
CA GLU A 357 -0.13 24.96 -22.22
C GLU A 357 -0.96 24.24 -23.27
N SER A 358 -2.18 24.73 -23.51
CA SER A 358 -3.11 24.17 -24.50
C SER A 358 -2.92 24.83 -25.88
N SER A 359 -1.70 25.24 -26.24
CA SER A 359 -1.43 25.88 -27.54
C SER A 359 -1.52 24.91 -28.72
N GLY A 360 -1.59 23.60 -28.46
CA GLY A 360 -1.46 22.51 -29.43
C GLY A 360 -0.04 22.00 -29.64
N MET A 361 0.95 22.58 -28.94
CA MET A 361 2.33 22.08 -28.98
C MET A 361 2.57 20.92 -28.02
N TYR A 362 1.72 20.74 -27.00
CA TYR A 362 1.80 19.65 -26.02
C TYR A 362 0.64 18.68 -26.23
N ASN A 363 0.87 17.40 -25.94
CA ASN A 363 -0.17 16.36 -25.97
C ASN A 363 -0.87 16.31 -24.60
N GLY A 364 -2.21 16.42 -24.57
CA GLY A 364 -2.97 16.36 -23.31
C GLY A 364 -2.83 15.04 -22.56
N GLU A 365 -2.44 13.94 -23.23
CA GLU A 365 -2.14 12.65 -22.58
C GLU A 365 -1.01 12.77 -21.55
N ASP A 366 -0.10 13.73 -21.72
CA ASP A 366 0.98 13.99 -20.76
C ASP A 366 0.44 14.46 -19.39
N ILE A 367 -0.77 15.00 -19.31
CA ILE A 367 -1.41 15.36 -18.03
C ILE A 367 -1.68 14.10 -17.20
N ALA A 368 -2.14 13.02 -17.83
CA ALA A 368 -2.34 11.74 -17.15
C ALA A 368 -1.00 11.17 -16.67
N ASN A 369 0.03 11.20 -17.51
CA ASN A 369 1.37 10.78 -17.11
C ASN A 369 1.88 11.59 -15.89
N LEU A 370 1.75 12.91 -15.92
CA LEU A 370 2.11 13.78 -14.80
C LEU A 370 1.33 13.45 -13.52
N ALA A 371 0.01 13.25 -13.62
CA ALA A 371 -0.87 12.96 -12.51
C ALA A 371 -0.64 11.57 -11.88
N SER A 372 -0.21 10.59 -12.67
CA SER A 372 0.08 9.22 -12.20
C SER A 372 1.12 9.15 -11.08
N HIS A 373 1.94 10.20 -10.95
CA HIS A 373 2.98 10.32 -9.93
C HIS A 373 2.50 11.00 -8.63
N LEU A 374 1.23 11.42 -8.55
CA LEU A 374 0.69 12.13 -7.38
C LEU A 374 0.11 11.19 -6.32
N SER A 375 -0.16 9.92 -6.67
CA SER A 375 -0.94 8.94 -5.90
C SER A 375 -0.40 8.58 -4.51
N LEU A 376 0.80 9.04 -4.14
CA LEU A 376 1.41 8.81 -2.83
C LEU A 376 1.64 10.10 -2.03
N GLY A 377 1.29 11.28 -2.58
CA GLY A 377 1.52 12.58 -1.92
C GLY A 377 2.98 12.91 -1.59
N ARG A 378 3.94 12.07 -2.01
CA ARG A 378 5.37 12.21 -1.68
C ARG A 378 6.07 13.31 -2.47
N LEU A 379 5.58 13.60 -3.68
CA LEU A 379 6.19 14.59 -4.56
C LEU A 379 5.58 15.97 -4.34
N ASP A 380 6.42 16.99 -4.31
CA ASP A 380 6.01 18.38 -4.30
C ASP A 380 5.71 18.92 -5.71
N ALA A 381 6.40 18.38 -6.72
CA ALA A 381 6.22 18.78 -8.10
C ALA A 381 6.59 17.66 -9.09
N VAL A 382 5.84 17.59 -10.19
CA VAL A 382 6.17 16.76 -11.36
C VAL A 382 6.35 17.68 -12.55
N TRP A 383 7.51 17.63 -13.17
CA TRP A 383 7.93 18.58 -14.19
C TRP A 383 8.08 17.89 -15.54
N GLY A 384 7.22 18.24 -16.49
CA GLY A 384 7.35 17.73 -17.84
C GLY A 384 8.60 18.26 -18.52
N SER A 385 9.31 17.44 -19.28
CA SER A 385 10.51 17.84 -20.00
C SER A 385 10.50 17.34 -21.44
N ARG A 386 10.68 18.27 -22.38
CA ARG A 386 10.78 17.96 -23.81
C ARG A 386 12.13 17.34 -24.18
N ARG A 387 13.06 17.27 -23.21
CA ARG A 387 14.48 16.97 -23.45
C ARG A 387 14.93 15.62 -22.95
N LEU A 388 14.08 14.92 -22.23
CA LEU A 388 14.38 13.57 -21.78
C LEU A 388 14.32 12.56 -22.93
N SER A 389 13.64 12.89 -24.03
CA SER A 389 13.62 12.09 -25.26
C SER A 389 14.50 12.70 -26.35
N VAL A 390 15.59 12.00 -26.69
CA VAL A 390 16.50 12.38 -27.79
C VAL A 390 15.79 12.37 -29.15
N LYS A 391 14.75 11.53 -29.32
CA LYS A 391 13.93 11.50 -30.54
C LYS A 391 13.07 12.77 -30.68
N ASP A 392 12.48 13.24 -29.58
CA ASP A 392 11.64 14.43 -29.57
C ASP A 392 12.45 15.72 -29.67
N ILE A 393 13.67 15.73 -29.12
CA ILE A 393 14.66 16.78 -29.40
C ILE A 393 14.88 16.85 -30.92
N HIS A 394 15.29 15.77 -31.58
CA HIS A 394 15.56 15.80 -33.02
C HIS A 394 14.32 16.10 -33.88
N ALA A 395 13.14 15.59 -33.50
CA ALA A 395 11.87 15.85 -34.20
C ALA A 395 11.45 17.32 -34.08
N SER A 396 11.50 17.89 -32.87
CA SER A 396 11.17 19.29 -32.64
C SER A 396 12.13 20.25 -33.36
N TYR A 397 13.40 19.90 -33.56
CA TYR A 397 14.34 20.76 -34.29
C TYR A 397 14.25 20.67 -35.82
N ARG A 398 13.87 19.51 -36.38
CA ARG A 398 13.84 19.26 -37.85
C ARG A 398 12.78 20.08 -38.58
N LEU A 399 11.62 20.28 -37.95
CA LEU A 399 10.52 21.11 -38.48
C LEU A 399 10.73 22.61 -38.19
N LYS A 400 11.42 22.95 -37.10
CA LYS A 400 11.49 24.30 -36.53
C LYS A 400 12.36 25.29 -37.32
N TYR A 401 13.28 24.82 -38.18
CA TYR A 401 14.28 25.70 -38.83
C TYR A 401 14.69 25.31 -40.26
N ARG A 402 13.74 25.00 -41.14
CA ARG A 402 14.04 24.78 -42.57
C ARG A 402 14.65 26.02 -43.28
N HIS A 403 14.58 27.23 -42.69
CA HIS A 403 15.08 28.47 -43.31
C HIS A 403 15.88 29.45 -42.40
N ARG A 404 16.14 29.19 -41.10
CA ARG A 404 16.93 30.09 -40.22
C ARG A 404 17.72 29.35 -39.12
N THR A 405 18.85 28.74 -39.48
CA THR A 405 19.67 27.87 -38.62
C THR A 405 20.30 28.58 -37.41
N VAL A 406 20.66 29.85 -37.53
CA VAL A 406 21.39 30.61 -36.48
C VAL A 406 20.52 30.88 -35.24
N PHE A 407 19.25 31.26 -35.42
CA PHE A 407 18.33 31.53 -34.30
C PHE A 407 17.97 30.25 -33.51
N GLY A 408 17.96 29.10 -34.17
CA GLY A 408 17.74 27.80 -33.53
C GLY A 408 18.86 27.39 -32.59
N ALA A 409 20.11 27.60 -33.01
CA ALA A 409 21.28 27.31 -32.19
C ALA A 409 21.34 28.19 -30.92
N VAL A 410 21.02 29.48 -31.04
CA VAL A 410 20.99 30.42 -29.90
C VAL A 410 19.93 30.00 -28.87
N SER A 411 18.73 29.60 -29.30
CA SER A 411 17.67 29.12 -28.40
C SER A 411 18.05 27.80 -27.71
N TYR A 412 18.70 26.87 -28.42
CA TYR A 412 19.20 25.62 -27.86
C TYR A 412 20.29 25.86 -26.81
N VAL A 413 21.30 26.67 -27.12
CA VAL A 413 22.37 26.98 -26.16
C VAL A 413 21.83 27.74 -24.94
N GLY A 414 20.98 28.74 -25.15
CA GLY A 414 20.43 29.56 -24.06
C GLY A 414 19.62 28.75 -23.04
N SER A 415 18.84 27.78 -23.52
CA SER A 415 18.09 26.89 -22.64
C SER A 415 18.94 25.93 -21.81
N HIS A 416 20.05 25.40 -22.35
CA HIS A 416 21.02 24.61 -21.58
C HIS A 416 21.76 25.48 -20.56
N ALA A 417 22.09 26.72 -20.93
CA ALA A 417 22.68 27.69 -20.01
C ALA A 417 21.75 27.97 -18.82
N LEU A 418 20.44 28.06 -19.02
CA LEU A 418 19.47 28.18 -17.93
C LEU A 418 19.48 26.94 -17.01
N SER A 419 19.50 25.73 -17.55
CA SER A 419 19.58 24.50 -16.75
C SER A 419 20.85 24.44 -15.91
N LEU A 420 22.01 24.79 -16.49
CA LEU A 420 23.29 24.89 -15.78
C LEU A 420 23.28 25.98 -14.70
N MET A 421 22.60 27.10 -14.97
CA MET A 421 22.44 28.17 -13.98
C MET A 421 21.62 27.68 -12.77
N TYR A 422 20.55 26.90 -12.95
CA TYR A 422 19.82 26.31 -11.83
C TYR A 422 20.67 25.32 -11.02
N LEU A 423 21.51 24.52 -11.70
CA LEU A 423 22.49 23.67 -11.03
C LEU A 423 23.48 24.51 -10.19
N ALA A 424 24.00 25.60 -10.73
CA ALA A 424 24.92 26.47 -10.02
C ALA A 424 24.27 27.22 -8.83
N LEU A 425 23.03 27.68 -8.98
CA LEU A 425 22.35 28.48 -7.96
C LEU A 425 21.73 27.63 -6.84
N TYR A 426 21.21 26.45 -7.17
CA TYR A 426 20.40 25.63 -6.26
C TYR A 426 20.93 24.21 -6.05
N GLY A 427 21.99 23.81 -6.75
CA GLY A 427 22.55 22.46 -6.64
C GLY A 427 21.73 21.38 -7.36
N ARG A 428 20.71 21.76 -8.14
CA ARG A 428 19.85 20.83 -8.88
C ARG A 428 19.79 21.19 -10.35
N TYR A 429 20.14 20.24 -11.21
CA TYR A 429 19.94 20.36 -12.65
C TYR A 429 18.47 20.10 -12.99
N VAL A 430 17.88 20.96 -13.82
CA VAL A 430 16.51 20.81 -14.33
C VAL A 430 16.60 20.77 -15.85
N SER A 431 16.19 19.66 -16.45
CA SER A 431 16.45 19.40 -17.87
C SER A 431 15.74 20.40 -18.79
N ASP A 432 14.52 20.82 -18.46
CA ASP A 432 13.74 21.79 -19.25
C ASP A 432 13.08 22.87 -18.37
N THR A 433 13.83 23.94 -18.10
CA THR A 433 13.37 25.08 -17.26
C THR A 433 12.26 25.93 -17.90
N LEU A 434 11.91 25.65 -19.15
CA LEU A 434 10.91 26.39 -19.94
C LEU A 434 9.75 25.49 -20.36
N SER A 435 9.55 24.37 -19.68
CA SER A 435 8.43 23.47 -19.96
C SER A 435 7.11 24.06 -19.52
N ALA A 436 6.08 23.88 -20.35
CA ALA A 436 4.75 24.38 -20.09
C ALA A 436 3.75 23.27 -19.70
N ALA A 437 4.25 22.08 -19.35
CA ALA A 437 3.47 20.98 -18.78
C ALA A 437 4.10 20.60 -17.43
N ARG A 438 3.40 20.90 -16.33
CA ARG A 438 3.93 20.75 -14.97
C ARG A 438 2.81 20.62 -13.94
N VAL A 439 3.10 19.94 -12.85
CA VAL A 439 2.24 19.81 -11.68
C VAL A 439 3.00 20.27 -10.46
N VAL A 440 2.37 21.10 -9.63
CA VAL A 440 2.97 21.65 -8.40
C VAL A 440 1.92 21.68 -7.30
N ARG A 441 2.35 21.66 -6.04
CA ARG A 441 1.43 21.90 -4.91
C ARG A 441 0.72 23.23 -5.09
N THR A 442 -0.58 23.27 -4.77
CA THR A 442 -1.37 24.50 -4.85
C THR A 442 -0.78 25.60 -3.97
N ALA A 443 -0.25 25.25 -2.79
CA ALA A 443 0.43 26.19 -1.89
C ALA A 443 1.63 26.91 -2.56
N ASP A 444 2.45 26.18 -3.34
CA ASP A 444 3.59 26.77 -4.05
C ASP A 444 3.11 27.73 -5.15
N ALA A 445 2.08 27.34 -5.91
CA ALA A 445 1.49 28.19 -6.94
C ALA A 445 0.88 29.48 -6.35
N LEU A 446 0.18 29.36 -5.22
CA LEU A 446 -0.40 30.51 -4.53
C LEU A 446 0.65 31.45 -3.94
N SER A 447 1.82 30.94 -3.56
CA SER A 447 2.92 31.75 -2.99
C SER A 447 3.63 32.65 -4.02
N LEU A 448 3.37 32.46 -5.32
CA LEU A 448 4.12 33.18 -6.35
C LEU A 448 3.78 34.67 -6.38
N PRO A 449 4.78 35.55 -6.61
CA PRO A 449 4.58 36.99 -6.71
C PRO A 449 4.05 37.45 -8.09
N CYS A 450 3.80 36.53 -9.01
CA CYS A 450 3.38 36.79 -10.38
C CYS A 450 2.16 35.93 -10.74
N ALA A 451 1.50 36.28 -11.84
CA ALA A 451 0.36 35.51 -12.33
C ALA A 451 0.78 34.11 -12.82
N LEU A 452 -0.08 33.11 -12.67
CA LEU A 452 0.19 31.72 -13.07
C LEU A 452 0.28 31.53 -14.59
N ASN A 453 -0.24 32.50 -15.35
CA ASN A 453 -0.11 32.61 -16.80
C ASN A 453 1.02 33.57 -17.25
N ASP A 454 1.86 34.06 -16.33
CA ASP A 454 3.01 34.90 -16.66
C ASP A 454 4.11 34.10 -17.40
N LYS A 455 4.78 34.73 -18.36
CA LYS A 455 5.88 34.08 -19.11
C LYS A 455 7.08 33.66 -18.26
N LEU A 456 7.26 34.27 -17.08
CA LEU A 456 8.34 33.99 -16.14
C LEU A 456 7.88 33.12 -14.95
N VAL A 457 6.63 32.61 -14.97
CA VAL A 457 6.07 31.80 -13.90
C VAL A 457 6.97 30.61 -13.55
N ASN A 458 7.58 29.96 -14.56
CA ASN A 458 8.46 28.82 -14.35
C ASN A 458 9.67 29.17 -13.50
N GLN A 459 10.22 30.37 -13.70
CA GLN A 459 11.42 30.80 -12.99
C GLN A 459 11.09 31.11 -11.54
N HIS A 460 9.91 31.68 -11.30
CA HIS A 460 9.41 31.87 -9.94
C HIS A 460 9.10 30.52 -9.26
N LEU A 461 8.41 29.60 -9.92
CA LEU A 461 8.09 28.25 -9.41
C LEU A 461 9.35 27.46 -9.08
N LEU A 462 10.27 27.32 -10.02
CA LEU A 462 11.52 26.59 -9.80
C LEU A 462 12.34 27.23 -8.67
N SER A 463 12.40 28.56 -8.59
CA SER A 463 13.08 29.22 -7.47
C SER A 463 12.41 29.03 -6.12
N VAL A 464 11.08 28.85 -6.04
CA VAL A 464 10.37 28.52 -4.79
C VAL A 464 10.62 27.06 -4.41
N LEU A 465 10.35 26.14 -5.34
CA LEU A 465 10.53 24.69 -5.15
C LEU A 465 11.96 24.36 -4.72
N LEU A 466 12.95 24.85 -5.46
CA LEU A 466 14.35 24.51 -5.21
C LEU A 466 14.93 25.18 -3.96
N ARG A 467 14.43 26.35 -3.53
CA ARG A 467 14.85 26.97 -2.25
C ARG A 467 14.45 26.14 -1.05
N ARG A 468 13.23 25.63 -1.04
CA ARG A 468 12.73 24.78 0.04
C ARG A 468 13.14 23.31 -0.10
N LYS A 469 13.98 22.98 -1.10
CA LYS A 469 14.42 21.62 -1.43
C LYS A 469 13.24 20.66 -1.67
N ALA A 470 12.24 21.14 -2.39
CA ALA A 470 11.05 20.37 -2.75
C ALA A 470 11.40 19.07 -3.50
N GLU A 471 10.67 18.00 -3.21
CA GLU A 471 10.78 16.72 -3.91
C GLU A 471 10.17 16.83 -5.30
N MET A 472 11.04 17.04 -6.30
CA MET A 472 10.65 17.22 -7.70
C MET A 472 11.02 16.00 -8.54
N PHE A 473 10.16 15.60 -9.47
CA PHE A 473 10.42 14.53 -10.44
C PHE A 473 10.25 15.05 -11.87
N GLU A 474 11.14 14.68 -12.81
CA GLU A 474 11.04 15.10 -14.21
C GLU A 474 10.56 13.94 -15.10
N VAL A 475 9.56 14.17 -15.95
CA VAL A 475 9.00 13.16 -16.87
C VAL A 475 9.10 13.63 -18.32
N PRO A 476 9.33 12.74 -19.30
CA PRO A 476 9.28 13.12 -20.70
C PRO A 476 7.86 13.58 -21.08
N VAL A 477 7.77 14.63 -21.89
CA VAL A 477 6.49 15.08 -22.49
C VAL A 477 6.60 15.17 -24.00
N GLN A 478 5.50 14.84 -24.68
CA GLN A 478 5.41 14.90 -26.13
C GLN A 478 5.22 16.35 -26.58
N PHE A 479 6.07 16.78 -27.52
CA PHE A 479 6.08 18.15 -28.00
C PHE A 479 6.12 18.26 -29.52
N PHE A 480 5.06 18.84 -30.09
CA PHE A 480 4.90 19.06 -31.52
C PHE A 480 5.32 20.50 -31.88
N SER A 481 6.26 20.61 -32.82
CA SER A 481 6.69 21.93 -33.31
C SER A 481 5.74 22.46 -34.39
N MET A 482 4.97 23.49 -34.05
CA MET A 482 4.13 24.24 -35.00
C MET A 482 4.86 25.41 -35.64
N ALA A 483 4.32 25.94 -36.75
CA ALA A 483 4.92 27.03 -37.50
C ALA A 483 5.00 28.34 -36.67
N PRO A 484 6.02 29.20 -36.86
CA PRO A 484 6.25 30.37 -36.01
C PRO A 484 5.14 31.43 -36.02
N ASP A 485 4.32 31.45 -37.06
CA ASP A 485 3.14 32.30 -37.26
C ASP A 485 1.91 31.83 -36.46
N GLN A 486 1.92 30.57 -36.00
CA GLN A 486 0.78 29.97 -35.31
C GLN A 486 0.92 29.96 -33.78
N VAL A 487 2.10 30.29 -33.23
CA VAL A 487 2.39 30.20 -31.78
C VAL A 487 3.39 31.24 -31.30
N LYS A 488 3.17 31.81 -30.10
CA LYS A 488 4.12 32.72 -29.42
C LYS A 488 5.32 31.92 -28.89
N ARG A 489 6.54 32.40 -29.13
CA ARG A 489 7.79 31.71 -28.73
C ARG A 489 8.67 32.57 -27.82
N THR A 490 9.46 31.90 -26.97
CA THR A 490 10.46 32.56 -26.11
C THR A 490 11.56 33.21 -26.96
N THR A 491 11.72 34.51 -26.79
CA THR A 491 12.75 35.33 -27.46
C THR A 491 14.06 35.34 -26.65
N PRO A 492 15.22 35.67 -27.26
CA PRO A 492 16.48 35.81 -26.52
C PRO A 492 16.42 36.82 -25.36
N LEU A 493 15.67 37.91 -25.53
CA LEU A 493 15.46 38.91 -24.47
C LEU A 493 14.66 38.32 -23.29
N GLU A 494 13.66 37.49 -23.58
CA GLU A 494 12.92 36.76 -22.56
C GLU A 494 13.80 35.72 -21.85
N GLY A 495 14.72 35.07 -22.56
CA GLY A 495 15.73 34.19 -21.97
C GLY A 495 16.65 34.92 -20.97
N LEU A 496 17.09 36.13 -21.30
CA LEU A 496 17.89 36.96 -20.38
C LEU A 496 17.08 37.42 -19.15
N ARG A 497 15.80 37.77 -19.35
CA ARG A 497 14.88 38.08 -18.24
C ARG A 497 14.69 36.87 -17.33
N ALA A 498 14.50 35.67 -17.90
CA ALA A 498 14.40 34.43 -17.14
C ALA A 498 15.63 34.17 -16.27
N ALA A 499 16.84 34.36 -16.83
CA ALA A 499 18.09 34.24 -16.08
C ALA A 499 18.18 35.25 -14.93
N THR A 500 17.83 36.50 -15.21
CA THR A 500 17.85 37.59 -14.21
C THR A 500 16.84 37.33 -13.09
N THR A 501 15.66 36.82 -13.42
CA THR A 501 14.62 36.47 -12.44
C THR A 501 15.08 35.36 -11.51
N ALA A 502 15.65 34.27 -12.04
CA ALA A 502 16.18 33.18 -11.23
C ALA A 502 17.31 33.64 -10.30
N LEU A 503 18.21 34.50 -10.78
CA LEU A 503 19.28 35.08 -9.97
C LEU A 503 18.73 35.97 -8.85
N LYS A 504 17.81 36.89 -9.17
CA LYS A 504 17.16 37.76 -8.16
C LYS A 504 16.40 36.95 -7.12
N ALA A 505 15.74 35.89 -7.57
CA ALA A 505 15.03 34.98 -6.69
C ALA A 505 15.98 34.21 -5.78
N ARG A 506 17.23 33.90 -6.17
CA ARG A 506 18.18 33.25 -5.25
C ARG A 506 18.69 34.18 -4.14
N VAL A 507 18.86 35.47 -4.46
CA VAL A 507 19.45 36.48 -3.56
C VAL A 507 18.44 37.02 -2.55
N ARG A 508 17.16 37.03 -2.92
CA ARG A 508 16.05 37.26 -1.99
C ARG A 508 15.69 35.99 -1.24
#